data_AF-A0A3G8YL73-F1
#
_entry.id   AF-A0A3G8YL73-F1
#
_cell.length_a   1.000
_cell.length_b   1.000
_cell.length_c   1.000
_cell.angle_alpha   90.00
_cell.angle_beta   90.00
_cell.angle_gamma   90.00
#
_symmetry.space_group_name_H-M   'P 1'
#
loop_
_entity.id
_entity.type
_entity.pdbx_description
1 polymer ?
#
loop_
_entity_poly.entity_id
_entity_poly.type
_entity_poly.pdbx_seq_one_letter_code
_entity_poly.pdbx_strand_id
1 'polypeptide(L)'
;MLRAAYWLSAVIYLPLGVLLYFFPSSLSQLLSLSPLWLARLSGALLTAWGGLLIAAAFHPDSVTRYGVAAANLLAVATLVPAALKGSVGTVGGLVLSVSAVLGVAGILALIGGGRRA
;
A
#
# COMPACT_ATOMS: atom_id res chain seq x y z
N MET A 1 -24.39 3.59 -11.60
CA MET A 1 -23.22 4.06 -12.37
C MET A 1 -21.92 4.02 -11.56
N LEU A 2 -21.90 4.51 -10.32
CA LEU A 2 -20.70 4.47 -9.44
C LEU A 2 -20.08 3.07 -9.26
N ARG A 3 -20.89 2.01 -9.11
CA ARG A 3 -20.38 0.64 -8.94
C ARG A 3 -19.55 0.15 -10.12
N ALA A 4 -19.93 0.49 -11.35
CA ALA A 4 -19.20 0.12 -12.55
C ALA A 4 -17.87 0.90 -12.67
N ALA A 5 -17.88 2.18 -12.28
CA ALA A 5 -16.66 2.99 -12.22
C ALA A 5 -15.66 2.42 -11.21
N TYR A 6 -16.12 2.03 -10.01
CA TYR A 6 -15.25 1.39 -9.02
C TYR A 6 -14.66 0.06 -9.50
N TRP A 7 -15.46 -0.77 -10.17
CA TRP A 7 -15.00 -2.02 -10.76
C TRP A 7 -13.95 -1.79 -11.85
N LEU A 8 -14.20 -0.85 -12.77
CA LEU A 8 -13.28 -0.55 -13.86
C LEU A 8 -11.95 0.01 -13.32
N SER A 9 -12.01 0.93 -12.36
CA SER A 9 -10.82 1.47 -11.70
C SER A 9 -10.06 0.38 -10.93
N ALA A 10 -10.76 -0.51 -10.22
CA ALA A 10 -10.12 -1.62 -9.51
C ALA A 10 -9.40 -2.59 -10.43
N VAL A 11 -10.02 -2.95 -11.57
CA VAL A 11 -9.43 -3.83 -12.59
C VAL A 11 -8.15 -3.24 -13.18
N ILE A 12 -7.97 -1.93 -13.15
CA ILE A 12 -6.74 -1.27 -13.61
C ILE A 12 -5.72 -1.16 -12.47
N TYR A 13 -6.12 -0.59 -11.34
CA TYR A 13 -5.19 -0.25 -10.25
C TYR A 13 -4.68 -1.47 -9.50
N LEU A 14 -5.49 -2.51 -9.32
CA LEU A 14 -5.09 -3.70 -8.57
C LEU A 14 -3.98 -4.47 -9.29
N PRO A 15 -4.12 -4.89 -10.56
CA PRO A 15 -3.02 -5.58 -11.24
C PRO A 15 -1.81 -4.68 -11.46
N LEU A 16 -2.00 -3.39 -11.75
CA LEU A 16 -0.88 -2.44 -11.85
C LEU A 16 -0.12 -2.33 -10.52
N GLY A 17 -0.85 -2.21 -9.42
CA GLY A 17 -0.29 -2.15 -8.07
C GLY A 17 0.49 -3.42 -7.73
N VAL A 18 -0.07 -4.60 -8.01
CA VAL A 18 0.58 -5.89 -7.77
C VAL A 18 1.87 -6.01 -8.59
N LEU A 19 1.84 -5.64 -9.88
CA LEU A 19 3.03 -5.64 -10.74
C LEU A 19 4.14 -4.73 -10.22
N LEU A 20 3.78 -3.53 -9.75
CA LEU A 20 4.73 -2.58 -9.17
C LEU A 20 5.25 -3.03 -7.81
N TYR A 21 4.41 -3.65 -6.98
CA TYR A 21 4.79 -4.16 -5.66
C TYR A 21 5.79 -5.32 -5.77
N PHE A 22 5.54 -6.25 -6.69
CA PHE A 22 6.43 -7.38 -6.97
C PHE A 22 7.46 -7.09 -8.07
N PHE A 23 7.75 -5.80 -8.33
CA PHE A 23 8.66 -5.44 -9.41
C PHE A 23 10.04 -6.12 -9.25
N PRO A 24 10.50 -6.88 -10.27
CA PRO A 24 11.75 -7.62 -10.20
C PRO A 24 12.96 -6.70 -10.12
N SER A 25 13.95 -7.06 -9.29
CA SER A 25 15.19 -6.30 -9.17
C SER A 25 16.07 -6.37 -10.42
N SER A 26 15.97 -7.43 -11.21
CA SER A 26 16.66 -7.56 -12.51
C SER A 26 16.17 -6.53 -13.51
N LEU A 27 14.85 -6.30 -13.59
CA LEU A 27 14.25 -5.28 -14.46
C LEU A 27 14.56 -3.86 -13.99
N SER A 28 14.60 -3.62 -12.67
CA SER A 28 14.96 -2.29 -12.17
C SER A 28 16.40 -1.91 -12.48
N GLN A 29 17.32 -2.90 -12.44
CA GLN A 29 18.72 -2.70 -12.80
C GLN A 29 18.85 -2.40 -14.29
N LEU A 30 18.10 -3.09 -15.15
CA LEU A 30 18.08 -2.85 -16.59
C LEU A 30 17.50 -1.47 -16.95
N LEU A 31 16.46 -1.03 -16.24
CA LEU A 31 15.76 0.23 -16.49
C LEU A 31 16.35 1.42 -15.71
N SER A 32 17.44 1.23 -14.95
CA SER A 32 18.02 2.25 -14.07
C SER A 32 17.00 2.92 -13.13
N LEU A 33 15.96 2.17 -12.73
CA LEU A 33 14.92 2.64 -11.82
C LEU A 33 15.48 2.65 -10.39
N SER A 34 16.24 3.69 -10.08
CA SER A 34 16.71 4.00 -8.74
C SER A 34 15.84 5.12 -8.15
N PRO A 35 15.21 4.92 -6.97
CA PRO A 35 15.29 3.74 -6.11
C PRO A 35 14.07 2.80 -6.19
N LEU A 36 14.32 1.48 -6.24
CA LEU A 36 13.31 0.40 -6.34
C LEU A 36 12.19 0.48 -5.28
N TRP A 37 12.50 0.98 -4.09
CA TRP A 37 11.51 1.07 -3.01
C TRP A 37 10.36 2.03 -3.37
N LEU A 38 10.58 3.02 -4.24
CA LEU A 38 9.55 3.95 -4.68
C LEU A 38 8.50 3.24 -5.56
N ALA A 39 8.95 2.38 -6.47
CA ALA A 39 8.08 1.56 -7.31
C ALA A 39 7.27 0.56 -6.46
N ARG A 40 7.91 -0.03 -5.44
CA ARG A 40 7.20 -0.94 -4.54
C ARG A 40 6.21 -0.22 -3.65
N LEU A 41 6.53 1.00 -3.21
CA LEU A 41 5.65 1.81 -2.38
C LEU A 41 4.43 2.27 -3.17
N SER A 42 4.62 2.74 -4.40
CA SER A 42 3.50 3.06 -5.29
C SER A 42 2.66 1.83 -5.59
N GLY A 43 3.30 0.66 -5.79
CA GLY A 43 2.62 -0.62 -5.93
C GLY A 43 1.78 -1.01 -4.71
N ALA A 44 2.32 -0.84 -3.50
CA ALA A 44 1.62 -1.07 -2.24
C ALA A 44 0.36 -0.19 -2.13
N LEU A 45 0.49 1.11 -2.41
CA LEU A 45 -0.62 2.07 -2.37
C LEU A 45 -1.70 1.74 -3.41
N LEU A 46 -1.30 1.47 -4.66
CA LEU A 46 -2.24 1.12 -5.73
C LEU A 46 -2.94 -0.21 -5.48
N THR A 47 -2.26 -1.20 -4.89
CA THR A 47 -2.86 -2.49 -4.53
C THR A 47 -3.91 -2.31 -3.45
N ALA A 48 -3.58 -1.57 -2.38
CA ALA A 48 -4.52 -1.26 -1.31
C ALA A 48 -5.72 -0.46 -1.82
N TRP A 49 -5.48 0.50 -2.71
CA TRP A 49 -6.53 1.30 -3.35
C TRP A 49 -7.42 0.47 -4.27
N GLY A 50 -6.85 -0.41 -5.08
CA GLY A 50 -7.60 -1.35 -5.91
C GLY A 50 -8.50 -2.27 -5.07
N GLY A 51 -7.97 -2.83 -3.98
CA GLY A 51 -8.75 -3.64 -3.05
C GLY A 51 -9.90 -2.86 -2.38
N LEU A 52 -9.63 -1.61 -2.01
CA LEU A 52 -10.64 -0.66 -1.50
C LEU A 52 -11.77 -0.42 -2.50
N LEU A 53 -11.46 -0.19 -3.76
CA LEU A 53 -12.44 0.04 -4.82
C LEU A 53 -13.33 -1.18 -5.06
N ILE A 54 -12.76 -2.39 -5.02
CA ILE A 54 -13.54 -3.64 -5.09
C ILE A 54 -14.49 -3.71 -3.90
N ALA A 55 -13.97 -3.52 -2.69
CA ALA A 55 -14.77 -3.64 -1.49
C ALA A 55 -15.88 -2.57 -1.44
N ALA A 56 -15.60 -1.33 -1.85
CA ALA A 56 -16.57 -0.23 -1.92
C ALA A 56 -17.67 -0.47 -2.97
N ALA A 57 -17.39 -1.28 -4.00
CA ALA A 57 -18.42 -1.71 -4.95
C ALA A 57 -19.48 -2.62 -4.32
N PHE A 58 -19.16 -3.32 -3.21
CA PHE A 58 -20.09 -4.22 -2.51
C PHE A 58 -20.64 -3.63 -1.21
N HIS A 59 -19.81 -2.95 -0.41
CA HIS A 59 -20.18 -2.36 0.88
C HIS A 59 -19.51 -0.99 1.09
N PRO A 60 -20.15 0.13 0.69
CA PRO A 60 -19.51 1.45 0.77
C PRO A 60 -19.21 1.92 2.21
N ASP A 61 -20.01 1.51 3.22
CA ASP A 61 -19.95 2.10 4.56
C ASP A 61 -18.94 1.45 5.53
N SER A 62 -18.55 0.19 5.32
CA SER A 62 -17.67 -0.56 6.23
C SER A 62 -16.21 -0.67 5.76
N VAL A 63 -15.93 -0.21 4.54
CA VAL A 63 -14.73 -0.55 3.77
C VAL A 63 -13.53 0.37 4.04
N THR A 64 -13.78 1.58 4.52
CA THR A 64 -12.74 2.57 4.83
C THR A 64 -11.71 2.06 5.85
N ARG A 65 -12.12 1.27 6.84
CA ARG A 65 -11.22 0.77 7.90
C ARG A 65 -10.21 -0.25 7.38
N TYR A 66 -10.68 -1.27 6.67
CA TYR A 66 -9.81 -2.33 6.16
C TYR A 66 -8.87 -1.82 5.07
N GLY A 67 -9.31 -0.86 4.26
CA GLY A 67 -8.44 -0.23 3.28
C GLY A 67 -7.34 0.63 3.87
N VAL A 68 -7.67 1.42 4.90
CA VAL A 68 -6.66 2.20 5.64
C VAL A 68 -5.65 1.27 6.30
N ALA A 69 -6.11 0.17 6.90
CA ALA A 69 -5.23 -0.87 7.45
C ALA A 69 -4.31 -1.47 6.37
N ALA A 70 -4.88 -1.90 5.23
CA ALA A 70 -4.13 -2.52 4.15
C ALA A 70 -3.08 -1.57 3.54
N ALA A 71 -3.46 -0.31 3.26
CA ALA A 71 -2.55 0.69 2.71
C ALA A 71 -1.37 0.96 3.64
N ASN A 72 -1.66 1.18 4.92
CA ASN A 72 -0.63 1.45 5.91
C ASN A 72 0.29 0.25 6.12
N LEU A 73 -0.25 -0.97 6.24
CA LEU A 73 0.57 -2.17 6.47
C LEU A 73 1.41 -2.55 5.24
N LEU A 74 0.88 -2.40 4.02
CA LEU A 74 1.65 -2.62 2.79
C LEU A 74 2.75 -1.57 2.60
N ALA A 75 2.50 -0.32 2.97
CA ALA A 75 3.52 0.73 2.98
C ALA A 75 4.64 0.39 3.96
N VAL A 76 4.31 -0.06 5.18
CA VAL A 76 5.31 -0.49 6.18
C VAL A 76 6.11 -1.69 5.70
N ALA A 77 5.45 -2.71 5.12
CA ALA A 77 6.10 -3.87 4.55
C ALA A 77 7.10 -3.52 3.44
N THR A 78 6.93 -2.36 2.80
CA THR A 78 7.85 -1.84 1.77
C THR A 78 8.96 -0.98 2.35
N LEU A 79 8.61 -0.05 3.23
CA LEU A 79 9.51 1.00 3.73
C LEU A 79 10.52 0.46 4.76
N VAL A 80 10.10 -0.46 5.63
CA VAL A 80 10.99 -1.04 6.65
C VAL A 80 12.16 -1.78 6.02
N PRO A 81 11.96 -2.72 5.07
CA PRO A 81 13.09 -3.37 4.40
C PRO A 81 13.96 -2.41 3.60
N ALA A 82 13.39 -1.35 3.02
CA ALA A 82 14.15 -0.33 2.29
C ALA A 82 15.08 0.45 3.23
N ALA A 83 14.56 0.87 4.39
CA ALA A 83 15.34 1.54 5.43
C ALA A 83 16.44 0.66 6.02
N LEU A 84 16.12 -0.58 6.37
CA LEU A 84 17.09 -1.53 6.92
C LEU A 84 18.19 -1.91 5.92
N LYS A 85 17.89 -1.92 4.62
CA LYS A 85 18.88 -2.15 3.54
C LYS A 85 19.69 -0.89 3.19
N GLY A 86 19.43 0.25 3.83
CA GLY A 86 20.12 1.51 3.57
C GLY A 86 19.77 2.18 2.23
N SER A 87 18.75 1.70 1.50
CA SER A 87 18.41 2.21 0.17
C SER A 87 17.73 3.59 0.17
N VAL A 88 17.39 4.09 1.35
CA VAL A 88 16.85 5.44 1.60
C VAL A 88 17.90 6.41 2.16
N GLY A 89 19.16 6.00 2.26
CA GLY A 89 20.28 6.89 2.62
C GLY A 89 20.09 7.58 3.99
N THR A 90 20.42 8.88 4.03
CA THR A 90 20.42 9.69 5.27
C THR A 90 19.05 9.84 5.93
N VAL A 91 17.96 9.62 5.20
CA VAL A 91 16.59 9.69 5.75
C VAL A 91 16.08 8.36 6.31
N GLY A 92 16.92 7.31 6.39
CA GLY A 92 16.52 6.00 6.89
C GLY A 92 15.85 6.03 8.28
N GLY A 93 16.35 6.84 9.21
CA GLY A 93 15.74 7.02 10.53
C GLY A 93 14.34 7.64 10.48
N LEU A 94 14.14 8.63 9.60
CA LEU A 94 12.84 9.25 9.32
C LEU A 94 11.88 8.26 8.65
N VAL A 95 12.36 7.45 7.72
CA VAL A 95 11.54 6.42 7.06
C VAL A 95 11.09 5.35 8.06
N LEU A 96 11.92 4.98 9.03
CA LEU A 96 11.56 4.04 10.10
C LEU A 96 10.53 4.64 11.06
N SER A 97 10.67 5.92 11.44
CA SER A 97 9.69 6.57 12.31
C SER A 97 8.33 6.70 11.62
N VAL A 98 8.31 7.10 10.34
CA VAL A 98 7.08 7.11 9.52
C VAL A 98 6.50 5.70 9.41
N SER A 99 7.33 4.68 9.17
CA SER A 99 6.88 3.28 9.13
C SER A 99 6.27 2.83 10.46
N ALA A 100 6.84 3.24 11.59
CA ALA A 100 6.29 2.91 12.90
C ALA A 100 4.89 3.55 13.10
N VAL A 101 4.75 4.83 12.73
CA VAL A 101 3.45 5.54 12.79
C VAL A 101 2.42 4.88 11.89
N LEU A 102 2.78 4.55 10.65
CA LEU A 102 1.89 3.86 9.72
C LEU A 102 1.51 2.47 10.23
N GLY A 103 2.45 1.72 10.80
CA GLY A 103 2.20 0.40 11.36
C GLY A 103 1.20 0.44 12.51
N VAL A 104 1.40 1.38 13.45
CA VAL A 104 0.46 1.63 14.55
C VAL A 104 -0.90 2.05 14.00
N ALA A 105 -0.97 2.98 13.06
CA ALA A 105 -2.23 3.42 12.45
C ALA A 105 -2.97 2.27 11.75
N GLY A 106 -2.26 1.39 11.04
CA GLY A 106 -2.83 0.20 10.41
C GLY A 106 -3.39 -0.79 11.42
N ILE A 107 -2.67 -1.07 12.50
CA ILE A 107 -3.13 -1.94 13.59
C ILE A 107 -4.35 -1.33 14.31
N LEU A 108 -4.32 -0.02 14.61
CA LEU A 108 -5.44 0.68 15.23
C LEU A 108 -6.69 0.66 14.34
N ALA A 109 -6.53 0.76 13.02
CA ALA A 109 -7.65 0.65 12.08
C ALA A 109 -8.32 -0.74 12.12
N LEU A 110 -7.54 -1.81 12.38
CA LEU A 110 -8.06 -3.16 12.57
C LEU A 110 -8.75 -3.31 13.95
N ILE A 111 -8.13 -2.83 15.03
CA ILE A 111 -8.62 -2.98 16.41
C ILE A 111 -9.84 -2.09 16.69
N GLY A 112 -9.86 -0.86 16.16
CA GLY A 112 -11.00 0.06 16.25
C GLY A 112 -12.29 -0.46 15.58
N GLY A 113 -12.19 -1.62 14.91
CA GLY A 113 -13.27 -2.42 14.35
C GLY A 113 -14.42 -2.73 15.31
N GLY A 114 -14.10 -3.07 16.56
CA GLY A 114 -14.99 -3.85 17.45
C GLY A 114 -15.91 -3.10 18.41
N ARG A 115 -15.96 -1.75 18.42
CA ARG A 115 -16.73 -1.01 19.44
C ARG A 115 -18.14 -0.56 19.06
N ARG A 116 -18.67 -0.95 17.91
CA ARG A 116 -20.07 -0.70 17.52
C ARG A 116 -20.59 -1.85 16.66
N ALA A 117 -21.10 -2.89 17.31
CA ALA A 117 -22.04 -3.85 16.76
C ALA A 117 -23.09 -4.09 17.85
#